data_AF-A0A100W6S2-F1
#
_entry.id   AF-A0A100W6S2-F1
#
_cell.length_a   1.000
_cell.length_b   1.000
_cell.length_c   1.000
_cell.angle_alpha   90.00
_cell.angle_beta   90.00
_cell.angle_gamma   90.00
#
_symmetry.space_group_name_H-M   'P 1'
#
loop_
_entity.id
_entity.type
_entity.pdbx_description
1 polymer ?
#
loop_
_entity_poly.entity_id
_entity_poly.type
_entity_poly.pdbx_seq_one_letter_code
_entity_poly.pdbx_strand_id
1 'polypeptide(L)'
;MIDVLHYRGDHTAFDPDVTMGPDWGGGCWAVKSATYDADADLTTLAMRPLPRAELLARAEAVHGRMQMPKRLRLATLFGGRL
;
A
#
# COMPACT_ATOMS: atom_id res chain seq x y z
N MET A 1 -5.54 9.53 17.40
CA MET A 1 -5.54 8.43 16.42
C MET A 1 -4.13 8.38 15.86
N ILE A 2 -3.43 7.26 15.97
CA ILE A 2 -2.02 7.19 15.58
C ILE A 2 -1.98 6.97 14.07
N ASP A 3 -1.67 8.03 13.33
CA ASP A 3 -1.46 8.08 11.89
C ASP A 3 0.01 7.84 11.52
N VAL A 4 0.79 7.22 12.41
CA VAL A 4 2.22 7.01 12.24
C VAL A 4 2.64 5.59 12.61
N LEU A 5 3.37 4.92 11.73
CA LEU A 5 4.00 3.63 12.00
C LEU A 5 5.52 3.77 12.00
N HIS A 6 6.18 3.12 12.95
CA HIS A 6 7.65 3.12 13.04
C HIS A 6 8.21 1.73 12.76
N TYR A 7 9.25 1.66 11.93
CA TYR A 7 9.99 0.46 11.60
C TYR A 7 11.48 0.72 11.79
N ARG A 8 12.22 -0.29 12.26
CA ARG A 8 13.69 -0.19 12.29
C ARG A 8 14.28 -0.39 10.91
N GLY A 9 15.36 0.30 10.60
CA GLY A 9 16.03 0.26 9.29
C GLY A 9 15.40 1.20 8.25
N ASP A 10 16.05 1.29 7.08
CA ASP A 10 15.56 2.06 5.94
C ASP A 10 14.49 1.28 5.16
N HIS A 11 13.24 1.64 5.43
CA HIS A 11 12.04 1.12 4.79
C HIS A 11 11.25 2.24 4.12
N THR A 12 11.96 3.18 3.49
CA THR A 12 11.36 4.32 2.79
C THR A 12 10.62 3.95 1.51
N ALA A 13 10.94 2.79 0.93
CA ALA A 13 10.23 2.26 -0.23
C ALA A 13 8.87 1.67 0.19
N PHE A 14 7.79 2.29 -0.28
CA PHE A 14 6.43 1.78 -0.10
C PHE A 14 5.63 1.89 -1.40
N ASP A 15 4.61 1.04 -1.52
CA ASP A 15 3.66 1.10 -2.62
C ASP A 15 2.48 2.03 -2.24
N PRO A 16 2.26 3.16 -2.96
CA PRO A 16 1.18 4.09 -2.66
C PRO A 16 -0.23 3.53 -2.92
N ASP A 17 -0.34 2.46 -3.71
CA ASP A 17 -1.61 1.80 -4.00
C ASP A 17 -2.01 0.81 -2.90
N VAL A 18 -1.06 0.38 -2.05
CA VAL A 18 -1.34 -0.53 -0.93
C VAL A 18 -2.32 0.10 0.04
N THR A 19 -3.35 -0.68 0.34
CA THR A 19 -4.39 -0.36 1.31
C THR A 19 -4.25 -1.27 2.51
N MET A 20 -4.19 -0.69 3.71
CA MET A 20 -4.13 -1.39 4.98
C MET A 20 -5.49 -1.37 5.68
N GLY A 21 -5.87 -2.49 6.28
CA GLY A 21 -7.12 -2.64 7.04
C GLY A 21 -8.01 -3.78 6.55
N PRO A 22 -9.27 -3.82 7.01
CA PRO A 22 -9.85 -2.90 7.99
C PRO A 22 -9.21 -3.02 9.38
N ASP A 23 -9.03 -1.90 10.07
CA ASP A 23 -8.66 -1.89 11.49
C ASP A 23 -9.85 -2.28 12.40
N TRP A 24 -9.64 -2.28 13.72
CA TRP A 24 -10.68 -2.62 14.70
C TRP A 24 -11.89 -1.66 14.68
N GLY A 25 -11.74 -0.47 14.11
CA GLY A 25 -12.82 0.51 13.89
C GLY A 25 -13.42 0.44 12.48
N GLY A 26 -13.01 -0.52 11.65
CA GLY A 26 -13.46 -0.64 10.26
C GLY A 26 -12.81 0.37 9.31
N GLY A 27 -11.79 1.10 9.74
CA GLY A 27 -11.06 2.07 8.93
C GLY A 27 -10.02 1.40 8.03
N CYS A 28 -9.85 1.93 6.82
CA CYS A 28 -8.76 1.58 5.93
C CYS A 28 -7.80 2.75 5.78
N TRP A 29 -6.53 2.45 5.50
CA TRP A 29 -5.43 3.41 5.54
C TRP A 29 -4.51 3.25 4.33
N ALA A 30 -3.93 4.35 3.89
CA ALA A 30 -2.84 4.38 2.90
C ALA A 30 -1.62 5.07 3.48
N VAL A 31 -0.44 4.66 3.03
CA VAL A 31 0.80 5.38 3.32
C VAL A 31 0.81 6.69 2.54
N LYS A 32 1.08 7.80 3.23
CA LYS A 32 1.24 9.13 2.65
C LYS A 32 2.71 9.45 2.38
N SER A 33 3.59 9.11 3.32
CA SER A 33 5.03 9.36 3.21
C SER A 33 5.81 8.41 4.11
N ALA A 34 7.07 8.20 3.77
CA ALA A 34 8.04 7.49 4.59
C ALA A 34 9.29 8.36 4.75
N THR A 35 9.81 8.46 5.97
CA THR A 35 11.02 9.23 6.27
C THR A 35 11.93 8.41 7.15
N TYR A 36 13.17 8.21 6.70
CA TYR A 36 14.20 7.47 7.44
C TYR A 36 15.10 8.43 8.23
N ASP A 37 15.28 8.13 9.50
CA ASP A 37 16.25 8.74 10.41
C ASP A 37 17.42 7.77 10.60
N ALA A 38 18.59 8.17 10.10
CA ALA A 38 19.80 7.36 10.16
C ALA A 38 20.43 7.32 11.56
N ASP A 39 20.22 8.34 12.39
CA ASP A 39 20.77 8.39 13.75
C ASP A 39 20.00 7.45 14.67
N ALA A 40 18.70 7.32 14.45
CA ALA A 40 17.81 6.43 15.20
C ALA A 40 17.64 5.04 14.57
N ASP A 41 18.19 4.79 13.37
CA ASP A 41 17.94 3.57 12.59
C ASP A 41 16.42 3.29 12.46
N LEU A 42 15.66 4.33 12.11
CA LEU A 42 14.20 4.31 12.20
C LEU A 42 13.51 4.95 10.99
N THR A 43 12.63 4.20 10.34
CA THR A 43 11.68 4.72 9.36
C THR A 43 10.35 5.06 10.01
N THR A 44 9.84 6.25 9.71
CA THR A 44 8.53 6.75 10.11
C THR A 44 7.61 6.81 8.89
N LEU A 45 6.54 6.02 8.89
CA LEU A 45 5.47 6.07 7.89
C LEU A 45 4.34 6.96 8.38
N ALA A 46 4.03 8.03 7.66
CA ALA A 46 2.81 8.78 7.86
C ALA A 46 1.67 8.12 7.07
N MET A 47 0.54 7.94 7.73
CA MET A 47 -0.65 7.26 7.24
C MET A 47 -1.77 8.26 7.05
N ARG A 48 -2.70 7.96 6.15
CA ARG A 48 -3.96 8.70 6.05
C ARG A 48 -5.14 7.75 5.96
N PRO A 49 -6.30 8.11 6.52
CA PRO A 49 -7.50 7.33 6.31
C PRO A 49 -7.88 7.36 4.82
N LEU A 50 -8.42 6.25 4.34
CA LEU A 50 -9.00 6.11 3.01
C LEU A 50 -10.52 6.24 3.11
N PRO A 51 -11.12 7.32 2.58
CA PRO A 51 -12.57 7.46 2.51
C PRO A 51 -13.18 6.33 1.66
N ARG A 52 -14.43 5.96 1.97
CA ARG A 52 -15.15 4.90 1.26
C ARG A 52 -15.19 5.10 -0.27
N ALA A 53 -15.36 6.34 -0.73
CA ALA A 53 -15.34 6.64 -2.17
C ALA A 53 -14.00 6.29 -2.83
N GLU A 54 -12.88 6.58 -2.15
CA GLU A 54 -11.55 6.24 -2.65
C GLU A 54 -11.31 4.72 -2.62
N LEU A 55 -11.78 4.03 -1.58
CA LEU A 55 -11.70 2.56 -1.50
C LEU A 55 -12.44 1.89 -2.66
N LEU A 56 -13.64 2.37 -3.01
CA LEU A 56 -14.41 1.86 -4.14
C LEU A 56 -13.68 2.09 -5.46
N ALA A 57 -13.16 3.30 -5.70
CA ALA A 57 -12.38 3.60 -6.90
C ALA A 57 -11.12 2.71 -7.02
N ARG A 58 -10.41 2.45 -5.92
CA ARG A 58 -9.27 1.53 -5.87
C ARG A 58 -9.71 0.09 -6.19
N ALA A 59 -10.83 -0.37 -5.63
CA ALA A 59 -11.37 -1.70 -5.90
C ALA A 59 -11.77 -1.88 -7.37
N GLU A 60 -12.38 -0.88 -7.99
CA GLU A 60 -12.73 -0.86 -9.42
C GLU A 60 -11.48 -0.91 -10.30
N ALA A 61 -10.44 -0.13 -9.99
CA ALA A 61 -9.18 -0.15 -10.72
C ALA A 61 -8.50 -1.53 -10.65
N VAL A 62 -8.52 -2.17 -9.47
CA VAL A 62 -8.02 -3.54 -9.31
C VAL A 62 -8.87 -4.53 -10.08
N HIS A 63 -10.20 -4.42 -10.01
CA HIS A 63 -11.11 -5.30 -10.74
C HIS A 63 -10.91 -5.18 -12.27
N GLY A 64 -10.75 -3.96 -12.79
CA GLY A 64 -10.42 -3.70 -14.19
C GLY A 64 -9.09 -4.35 -14.61
N ARG A 65 -8.06 -4.32 -13.76
CA ARG A 65 -6.79 -5.03 -13.98
C ARG A 65 -6.92 -6.56 -13.83
N MET A 66 -7.83 -7.04 -12.99
CA MET A 66 -8.10 -8.47 -12.78
C MET A 66 -8.95 -9.13 -13.86
N GLN A 67 -9.54 -8.36 -14.79
CA GLN A 67 -10.14 -8.91 -16.02
C GLN A 67 -9.09 -9.54 -16.96
N MET A 68 -7.79 -9.36 -16.69
CA MET A 68 -6.74 -10.17 -17.32
C MET A 68 -6.62 -11.54 -16.63
N PRO A 69 -6.65 -12.65 -17.40
CA PRO A 69 -6.44 -14.00 -16.87
C PRO A 69 -5.19 -14.07 -15.97
N LYS A 70 -5.27 -14.78 -14.83
CA LYS A 70 -4.17 -14.89 -13.84
C LYS A 70 -2.80 -15.21 -14.47
N ARG A 71 -2.76 -16.02 -15.55
CA ARG A 71 -1.54 -16.35 -16.32
C ARG A 71 -0.91 -15.12 -17.00
N LEU A 72 -1.71 -14.22 -17.55
CA LEU A 72 -1.22 -13.00 -18.21
C LEU A 72 -0.63 -12.02 -17.19
N ARG A 73 -1.26 -11.88 -16.01
CA ARG A 73 -0.72 -11.05 -14.92
C ARG A 73 0.64 -11.54 -14.41
N LEU A 74 0.80 -12.86 -14.23
CA LEU A 74 2.08 -13.46 -13.87
C LEU A 74 3.13 -13.26 -14.96
N ALA A 75 2.77 -13.47 -16.23
CA ALA A 75 3.68 -13.21 -17.35
C ALA A 75 4.16 -11.74 -17.36
N THR A 76 3.29 -10.75 -17.14
CA THR A 76 3.71 -9.33 -17.11
C THR A 76 4.63 -9.03 -15.92
N LEU A 77 4.38 -9.61 -14.75
CA LEU A 77 5.23 -9.43 -13.56
C LEU A 77 6.61 -10.09 -13.72
N PHE A 78 6.72 -11.15 -14.52
CA PHE A 78 7.96 -11.89 -14.77
C PHE A 78 8.54 -11.72 -16.19
N GLY A 79 8.14 -10.66 -16.90
CA GLY A 79 8.72 -10.33 -18.22
C GLY A 79 8.45 -11.38 -19.33
N GLY A 80 7.35 -12.13 -19.24
CA GLY A 80 6.88 -13.04 -20.27
C GLY A 80 7.48 -14.44 -20.24
N ARG A 81 8.29 -14.79 -19.23
CA ARG A 81 8.86 -16.14 -19.08
C ARG A 81 8.09 -16.93 -18.02
N LEU A 82 7.22 -17.84 -18.47
CA LEU A 82 6.61 -18.91 -17.67
C LEU A 82 6.89 -20.24 -18.34
#